data_AF-A0A2V8HEU2-F1
#
_entry.id   AF-A0A2V8HEU2-F1
#
_cell.length_a   1.000
_cell.length_b   1.000
_cell.length_c   1.000
_cell.angle_alpha   90.00
_cell.angle_beta   90.00
_cell.angle_gamma   90.00
#
_symmetry.space_group_name_H-M   'P 1'
#
loop_
_entity.id
_entity.type
_entity.pdbx_description
1 polymer ?
#
loop_
_entity_poly.entity_id
_entity_poly.type
_entity_poly.pdbx_seq_one_letter_code
_entity_poly.pdbx_strand_id
1 'polypeptide(L)'
;MVAFDRDRVERREPARCAVIQFTDSPIIMVTLYGADWCEDTQRSMRHLRRLSVPYRYLNVDEDLDALERAKALNHGRRRTPTIELGGRTLVEPSNVVLTEALIEQGTITADRARERMAVQNVGDLERAVRLGVGAFGVLLASRAPALLRWPMSLLAGAVALTGVSGWCPAYSAAGLTSLDGPGDHPAEAHRREWTTVLTLAVERPR
;
A
#
# COMPACT_ATOMS: atom_id res chain seq x y z
N MET A 1 -13.97 -76.97 -16.07
CA MET A 1 -13.30 -76.03 -16.99
C MET A 1 -14.15 -74.78 -17.10
N VAL A 2 -13.83 -73.73 -16.34
CA VAL A 2 -14.34 -72.36 -16.57
C VAL A 2 -13.14 -71.45 -16.30
N ALA A 3 -12.73 -70.74 -17.35
CA ALA A 3 -11.50 -69.96 -17.42
C ALA A 3 -11.60 -68.67 -16.60
N PHE A 4 -10.47 -68.30 -15.99
CA PHE A 4 -10.29 -67.07 -15.23
C PHE A 4 -9.92 -65.95 -16.21
N ASP A 5 -10.87 -65.05 -16.47
CA ASP A 5 -10.67 -63.87 -17.32
C ASP A 5 -9.87 -62.81 -16.56
N ARG A 6 -8.72 -62.40 -17.12
CA ARG A 6 -7.71 -61.55 -16.47
C ARG A 6 -7.73 -60.08 -16.89
N ASP A 7 -8.73 -59.62 -17.65
CA ASP A 7 -8.68 -58.29 -18.27
C ASP A 7 -9.80 -57.32 -17.83
N ARG A 8 -9.99 -57.14 -16.51
CA ARG A 8 -10.81 -56.05 -15.95
C ARG A 8 -10.02 -55.12 -15.05
N VAL A 9 -9.06 -54.39 -15.63
CA VAL A 9 -8.55 -53.14 -15.05
C VAL A 9 -9.28 -51.99 -15.72
N GLU A 10 -10.33 -51.53 -15.05
CA GLU A 10 -11.13 -50.37 -15.40
C GLU A 10 -10.22 -49.13 -15.43
N ARG A 11 -9.94 -48.60 -16.64
CA ARG A 11 -9.19 -47.35 -16.82
C ARG A 11 -10.00 -46.19 -16.23
N ARG A 12 -9.67 -45.78 -15.00
CA ARG A 12 -10.07 -44.47 -14.48
C ARG A 12 -9.30 -43.38 -15.22
N GLU A 13 -10.03 -42.56 -15.95
CA GLU A 13 -9.54 -41.36 -16.63
C GLU A 13 -8.80 -40.46 -15.62
N PRO A 14 -7.56 -40.02 -15.87
CA PRO A 14 -6.87 -39.13 -14.95
C PRO A 14 -7.61 -37.80 -14.90
N ALA A 15 -7.93 -37.34 -13.68
CA ALA A 15 -8.53 -36.04 -13.43
C ALA A 15 -7.79 -34.97 -14.23
N ARG A 16 -8.49 -34.33 -15.16
CA ARG A 16 -7.97 -33.20 -15.92
C ARG A 16 -7.49 -32.15 -14.92
N CYS A 17 -6.17 -31.95 -14.83
CA CYS A 17 -5.61 -30.73 -14.29
C CYS A 17 -6.25 -29.59 -15.08
N ALA A 18 -7.18 -28.87 -14.45
CA ALA A 18 -7.62 -27.59 -14.97
C ALA A 18 -6.38 -26.69 -14.98
N VAL A 19 -5.79 -26.51 -16.15
CA VAL A 19 -4.87 -25.41 -16.39
C VAL A 19 -5.70 -24.17 -16.13
N ILE A 20 -5.48 -23.52 -14.98
CA ILE A 20 -6.00 -22.18 -14.76
C ILE A 20 -5.24 -21.31 -15.75
N GLN A 21 -5.82 -21.12 -16.93
CA GLN A 21 -5.40 -20.09 -17.84
C GLN A 21 -5.60 -18.78 -17.08
N PHE A 22 -4.50 -18.16 -16.64
CA PHE A 22 -4.51 -16.76 -16.26
C PHE A 22 -4.85 -16.01 -17.54
N THR A 23 -6.15 -15.81 -17.75
CA THR A 23 -6.67 -15.07 -18.90
C THR A 23 -6.08 -13.68 -18.86
N ASP A 24 -5.44 -13.36 -19.98
CA ASP A 24 -5.04 -12.06 -20.54
C ASP A 24 -5.91 -10.89 -20.03
N SER A 25 -5.73 -10.52 -18.76
CA SER A 25 -6.24 -9.24 -18.27
C SER A 25 -5.27 -8.19 -18.78
N PRO A 26 -5.75 -7.15 -19.51
CA PRO A 26 -4.86 -6.09 -19.95
C PRO A 26 -4.15 -5.56 -18.72
N ILE A 27 -2.82 -5.64 -18.70
CA ILE A 27 -2.03 -5.06 -17.62
C ILE A 27 -2.22 -3.55 -17.73
N ILE A 28 -3.15 -3.01 -16.95
CA ILE A 28 -3.39 -1.57 -16.88
C ILE A 28 -2.16 -0.95 -16.21
N MET A 29 -1.27 -0.41 -17.04
CA MET A 29 -0.06 0.25 -16.59
C MET A 29 -0.43 1.58 -15.94
N VAL A 30 -0.03 1.75 -14.68
CA VAL A 30 -0.13 3.03 -13.96
C VAL A 30 1.16 3.80 -14.21
N THR A 31 1.08 5.01 -14.76
CA THR A 31 2.23 5.90 -14.92
C THR A 31 2.05 7.13 -14.05
N LEU A 32 3.00 7.39 -13.16
CA LEU A 32 3.03 8.54 -12.27
C LEU A 32 4.10 9.51 -12.74
N TYR A 33 3.66 10.69 -13.15
CA TYR A 33 4.52 11.84 -13.45
C TYR A 33 4.60 12.72 -12.21
N GLY A 34 5.81 12.91 -11.68
CA GLY A 34 6.00 13.62 -10.42
C GLY A 34 7.38 14.22 -10.27
N ALA A 35 7.67 14.75 -9.09
CA ALA A 35 9.00 15.24 -8.74
C ALA A 35 9.39 14.74 -7.35
N ASP A 36 10.68 14.46 -7.13
CA ASP A 36 11.17 13.83 -5.90
C ASP A 36 10.98 14.71 -4.66
N TRP A 37 11.01 16.02 -4.81
CA TRP A 37 10.77 16.98 -3.74
C TRP A 37 9.28 17.18 -3.43
N CYS A 38 8.38 16.69 -4.29
CA CYS A 38 6.95 16.91 -4.16
C CYS A 38 6.33 15.90 -3.18
N GLU A 39 5.88 16.44 -2.06
CA GLU A 39 5.00 15.84 -1.06
C GLU A 39 3.96 14.86 -1.64
N ASP A 40 3.05 15.38 -2.47
CA ASP A 40 1.93 14.63 -3.01
C ASP A 40 2.39 13.50 -3.94
N THR A 41 3.51 13.72 -4.66
CA THR A 41 4.13 12.69 -5.52
C THR A 41 4.60 11.52 -4.67
N GLN A 42 5.35 11.80 -3.60
CA GLN A 42 5.79 10.77 -2.68
C GLN A 42 4.61 10.05 -2.01
N ARG A 43 3.55 10.79 -1.62
CA ARG A 43 2.33 10.22 -1.03
C ARG A 43 1.67 9.22 -1.98
N SER A 44 1.44 9.62 -3.23
CA SER A 44 0.83 8.74 -4.24
C SER A 44 1.70 7.50 -4.51
N MET A 45 3.03 7.64 -4.58
CA MET A 45 3.94 6.51 -4.73
C MET A 45 3.87 5.53 -3.54
N ARG A 46 3.90 6.05 -2.30
CA ARG A 46 3.75 5.21 -1.10
C ARG A 46 2.40 4.52 -1.08
N HIS A 47 1.33 5.21 -1.44
CA HIS A 47 0.00 4.64 -1.51
C HIS A 47 -0.09 3.49 -2.52
N LEU A 48 0.45 3.67 -3.73
CA LEU A 48 0.53 2.60 -4.73
C LEU A 48 1.35 1.40 -4.24
N ARG A 49 2.48 1.65 -3.55
CA ARG A 49 3.29 0.60 -2.92
C ARG A 49 2.53 -0.14 -1.81
N ARG A 50 1.80 0.57 -0.95
CA ARG A 50 0.94 -0.02 0.11
C ARG A 50 -0.12 -0.94 -0.49
N LEU A 51 -0.77 -0.47 -1.56
CA LEU A 51 -1.73 -1.26 -2.32
C LEU A 51 -1.07 -2.36 -3.17
N SER A 52 0.26 -2.48 -3.19
CA SER A 52 1.05 -3.37 -4.06
C SER A 52 0.58 -3.35 -5.52
N VAL A 53 0.32 -2.13 -6.01
CA VAL A 53 0.01 -1.86 -7.42
C VAL A 53 1.32 -1.50 -8.11
N PRO A 54 1.72 -2.23 -9.18
CA PRO A 54 2.89 -1.85 -9.96
C PRO A 54 2.63 -0.55 -10.71
N TYR A 55 3.62 0.35 -10.72
CA TYR A 55 3.54 1.63 -11.43
C TYR A 55 4.91 2.02 -12.00
N ARG A 56 4.89 2.82 -13.06
CA ARG A 56 6.06 3.49 -13.62
C ARG A 56 6.14 4.91 -13.06
N TYR A 57 7.28 5.28 -12.50
CA TYR A 57 7.55 6.65 -12.08
C TYR A 57 8.39 7.38 -13.14
N LEU A 58 8.02 8.62 -13.45
CA LEU A 58 8.77 9.52 -14.33
C LEU A 58 8.95 10.87 -13.63
N ASN A 59 10.22 11.22 -13.38
CA ASN A 59 10.57 12.49 -12.73
C ASN A 59 10.57 13.62 -13.78
N VAL A 60 9.67 14.59 -13.61
CA VAL A 60 9.49 15.71 -14.56
C VAL A 60 10.60 16.77 -14.48
N ASP A 61 11.49 16.71 -13.49
CA ASP A 61 12.67 17.57 -13.42
C ASP A 61 13.87 16.98 -14.19
N GLU A 62 13.88 15.66 -14.39
CA GLU A 62 14.97 14.94 -15.05
C GLU A 62 14.64 14.55 -16.50
N ASP A 63 13.35 14.40 -16.81
CA ASP A 63 12.85 13.97 -18.11
C ASP A 63 11.91 15.02 -18.71
N LEU A 64 12.38 15.68 -19.78
CA LEU A 64 11.63 16.70 -20.51
C LEU A 64 10.40 16.13 -21.22
N ASP A 65 10.46 14.90 -21.72
CA ASP A 65 9.32 14.26 -22.38
C ASP A 65 8.23 13.92 -21.34
N ALA A 66 8.64 13.49 -20.15
CA ALA A 66 7.73 13.29 -19.02
C ALA A 66 7.06 14.60 -18.59
N LEU A 67 7.81 15.71 -18.53
CA LEU A 67 7.27 17.03 -18.22
C LEU A 67 6.23 17.49 -19.25
N GLU A 68 6.55 17.39 -20.54
CA GLU A 68 5.64 17.81 -21.61
C GLU A 68 4.40 16.93 -21.65
N ARG A 69 4.53 15.62 -21.42
CA ARG A 69 3.38 14.72 -21.26
C ARG A 69 2.51 15.13 -20.07
N ALA A 70 3.10 15.38 -18.89
CA ALA A 70 2.37 15.80 -17.70
C ALA A 70 1.62 17.13 -17.92
N LYS A 71 2.24 18.11 -18.60
CA LYS A 71 1.57 19.36 -18.98
C LYS A 71 0.42 19.11 -19.95
N ALA A 72 0.61 18.28 -20.97
CA ALA A 72 -0.43 17.97 -21.95
C ALA A 72 -1.67 17.34 -21.29
N LEU A 73 -1.45 16.49 -20.30
CA LEU A 73 -2.51 15.87 -19.48
C LEU A 73 -3.24 16.85 -18.55
N ASN A 74 -2.65 18.02 -18.29
CA ASN A 74 -3.16 19.00 -17.33
C ASN A 74 -3.22 20.42 -17.93
N HIS A 75 -3.81 20.54 -19.12
CA HIS A 75 -4.10 21.83 -19.78
C HIS A 75 -2.88 22.78 -19.89
N GLY A 76 -1.69 22.22 -20.14
CA GLY A 76 -0.43 22.95 -20.26
C GLY A 76 0.23 23.34 -18.94
N ARG A 77 -0.37 23.02 -17.79
CA ARG A 77 0.15 23.38 -16.47
C ARG A 77 0.98 22.24 -15.88
N ARG A 78 2.13 22.58 -15.28
CA ARG A 78 2.92 21.64 -14.49
C ARG A 78 2.24 21.44 -13.12
N ARG A 79 1.62 20.27 -12.92
CA ARG A 79 1.06 19.82 -11.63
C ARG A 79 1.55 18.42 -11.34
N THR A 80 1.92 18.18 -10.09
CA THR A 80 2.52 16.93 -9.63
C THR A 80 1.86 16.49 -8.33
N PRO A 81 1.48 15.21 -8.19
CA PRO A 81 1.59 14.17 -9.20
C PRO A 81 0.48 14.28 -10.26
N THR A 82 0.81 13.89 -11.49
CA THR A 82 -0.18 13.58 -12.53
C THR A 82 -0.08 12.08 -12.80
N ILE A 83 -1.20 11.35 -12.74
CA ILE A 83 -1.22 9.89 -12.87
C ILE A 83 -2.10 9.50 -14.05
N GLU A 84 -1.54 8.71 -14.96
CA GLU A 84 -2.26 8.10 -16.08
C GLU A 84 -2.50 6.62 -15.79
N LEU A 85 -3.75 6.16 -15.85
CA LEU A 85 -4.11 4.75 -15.67
C LEU A 85 -5.37 4.40 -16.47
N GLY A 86 -5.31 3.36 -17.30
CA GLY A 86 -6.48 2.87 -18.05
C GLY A 86 -7.16 3.92 -18.94
N GLY A 87 -6.38 4.88 -19.47
CA GLY A 87 -6.91 6.01 -20.25
C GLY A 87 -7.54 7.14 -19.42
N ARG A 88 -7.56 7.04 -18.09
CA ARG A 88 -7.92 8.13 -17.18
C ARG A 88 -6.67 8.89 -16.73
N THR A 89 -6.86 10.18 -16.47
CA THR A 89 -5.84 11.07 -15.92
C THR A 89 -6.32 11.61 -14.59
N LEU A 90 -5.48 11.53 -13.57
CA LEU A 90 -5.69 12.12 -12.25
C LEU A 90 -4.63 13.18 -12.00
N VAL A 91 -5.04 14.38 -11.59
CA VAL A 91 -4.12 15.47 -11.25
C VAL A 91 -4.23 15.75 -9.77
N GLU A 92 -3.09 15.70 -9.07
CA GLU A 92 -2.97 15.89 -7.62
C GLU A 92 -4.00 15.07 -6.80
N PRO A 93 -4.24 13.76 -7.10
CA PRO A 93 -5.30 13.01 -6.44
C PRO A 93 -5.02 12.75 -4.95
N SER A 94 -6.09 12.74 -4.15
CA SER A 94 -6.06 12.16 -2.81
C SER A 94 -5.93 10.64 -2.89
N ASN A 95 -5.55 10.00 -1.77
CA ASN A 95 -5.46 8.54 -1.71
C ASN A 95 -6.81 7.86 -1.96
N VAL A 96 -7.90 8.46 -1.53
CA VAL A 96 -9.27 7.96 -1.76
C VAL A 96 -9.56 7.94 -3.27
N VAL A 97 -9.39 9.10 -3.94
CA VAL A 97 -9.62 9.24 -5.38
C VAL A 97 -8.73 8.29 -6.19
N LEU A 98 -7.46 8.16 -5.79
CA LEU A 98 -6.54 7.22 -6.45
C LEU A 98 -6.99 5.76 -6.25
N THR A 99 -7.44 5.38 -5.05
CA THR A 99 -7.94 4.02 -4.77
C THR A 99 -9.18 3.69 -5.58
N GLU A 100 -10.14 4.61 -5.61
CA GLU A 100 -11.38 4.46 -6.39
C GLU A 100 -11.06 4.28 -7.87
N ALA A 101 -10.18 5.11 -8.44
CA ALA A 101 -9.77 4.99 -9.83
C ALA A 101 -9.08 3.64 -10.12
N LEU A 102 -8.23 3.14 -9.22
CA LEU A 102 -7.57 1.83 -9.36
C LEU A 102 -8.57 0.67 -9.32
N ILE A 103 -9.63 0.78 -8.51
CA ILE A 103 -10.70 -0.22 -8.44
C ILE A 103 -11.55 -0.17 -9.72
N GLU A 104 -11.96 1.02 -10.15
CA GLU A 104 -12.76 1.23 -11.36
C GLU A 104 -12.05 0.74 -12.63
N GLN A 105 -10.73 0.91 -12.71
CA GLN A 105 -9.92 0.43 -13.83
C GLN A 105 -9.52 -1.05 -13.71
N GLY A 106 -9.94 -1.75 -12.64
CA GLY A 106 -9.66 -3.17 -12.45
C GLY A 106 -8.21 -3.50 -12.11
N THR A 107 -7.38 -2.50 -11.77
CA THR A 107 -5.99 -2.71 -11.34
C THR A 107 -5.92 -3.45 -9.99
N ILE A 108 -6.91 -3.22 -9.11
CA ILE A 108 -7.07 -3.91 -7.82
C ILE A 108 -8.56 -4.11 -7.52
N THR A 109 -8.92 -5.19 -6.82
CA THR A 109 -10.30 -5.37 -6.36
C THR A 109 -10.58 -4.56 -5.09
N ALA A 110 -11.83 -4.15 -4.87
CA ALA A 110 -12.21 -3.41 -3.67
C ALA A 110 -11.90 -4.19 -2.36
N ASP A 111 -12.06 -5.52 -2.36
CA ASP A 111 -11.70 -6.37 -1.21
C ASP A 111 -10.20 -6.36 -0.94
N ARG A 112 -9.35 -6.49 -1.98
CA ARG A 112 -7.89 -6.45 -1.82
C ARG A 112 -7.39 -5.08 -1.40
N ALA A 113 -8.00 -4.02 -1.91
CA ALA A 113 -7.67 -2.66 -1.48
C ALA A 113 -7.97 -2.49 0.03
N ARG A 114 -9.16 -2.92 0.48
CA ARG A 114 -9.53 -2.90 1.91
C ARG A 114 -8.61 -3.76 2.77
N GLU A 115 -8.31 -4.99 2.35
CA GLU A 115 -7.41 -5.89 3.05
C GLU A 115 -6.01 -5.28 3.22
N ARG A 116 -5.41 -4.78 2.12
CA ARG A 116 -4.06 -4.20 2.14
C ARG A 116 -3.98 -2.94 2.99
N MET A 117 -5.03 -2.10 2.97
CA MET A 117 -5.12 -0.91 3.83
C MET A 117 -5.30 -1.28 5.30
N ALA A 118 -6.06 -2.33 5.62
CA ALA A 118 -6.24 -2.79 6.99
C ALA A 118 -4.97 -3.39 7.60
N VAL A 119 -4.16 -4.08 6.78
CA VAL A 119 -2.90 -4.70 7.22
C VAL A 119 -1.81 -3.66 7.49
N GLN A 120 -1.80 -2.52 6.80
CA GLN A 120 -0.72 -1.51 6.86
C GLN A 120 -1.19 -0.16 7.43
N ASN A 121 -1.64 -0.15 8.69
CA ASN A 121 -2.15 1.05 9.35
C ASN A 121 -1.10 1.88 10.12
N VAL A 122 0.17 1.44 10.21
CA VAL A 122 1.30 2.21 10.75
C VAL A 122 2.29 2.63 9.66
N GLY A 123 3.06 3.69 9.91
CA GLY A 123 4.09 4.19 9.00
C GLY A 123 5.33 3.27 8.88
N ASP A 124 6.19 3.50 7.89
CA ASP A 124 7.41 2.73 7.63
C ASP A 124 8.50 2.83 8.72
N LEU A 125 8.83 4.03 9.22
CA LEU A 125 9.77 4.23 10.32
C LEU A 125 9.20 3.66 11.62
N GLU A 126 7.92 3.84 11.93
CA GLU A 126 7.31 3.18 13.09
C GLU A 126 7.40 1.64 12.98
N ARG A 127 7.16 1.08 11.79
CA ARG A 127 7.34 -0.35 11.51
C ARG A 127 8.79 -0.80 11.70
N ALA A 128 9.74 -0.04 11.17
CA ALA A 128 11.16 -0.33 11.31
C ALA A 128 11.61 -0.29 12.78
N VAL A 129 11.15 0.70 13.54
CA VAL A 129 11.40 0.82 14.98
C VAL A 129 10.81 -0.36 15.73
N ARG A 130 9.54 -0.72 15.50
CA ARG A 130 8.90 -1.88 16.18
C ARG A 130 9.56 -3.20 15.81
N LEU A 131 9.90 -3.39 14.54
CA LEU A 131 10.65 -4.57 14.10
C LEU A 131 12.00 -4.65 14.80
N GLY A 132 12.76 -3.56 14.82
CA GLY A 132 14.07 -3.48 15.47
C GLY A 132 14.00 -3.71 16.98
N VAL A 133 13.12 -2.99 17.67
CA VAL A 133 12.92 -3.13 19.13
C VAL A 133 12.44 -4.53 19.48
N GLY A 134 11.48 -5.09 18.73
CA GLY A 134 10.98 -6.44 18.96
C GLY A 134 12.05 -7.50 18.71
N ALA A 135 12.77 -7.44 17.59
CA ALA A 135 13.86 -8.37 17.29
C ALA A 135 14.97 -8.31 18.35
N PHE A 136 15.37 -7.09 18.75
CA PHE A 136 16.35 -6.89 19.81
C PHE A 136 15.84 -7.42 21.17
N GLY A 137 14.56 -7.19 21.48
CA GLY A 137 13.92 -7.73 22.68
C GLY A 137 13.93 -9.26 22.73
N VAL A 138 13.69 -9.94 21.60
CA VAL A 138 13.81 -11.41 21.51
C VAL A 138 15.24 -11.87 21.78
N LEU A 139 16.23 -11.19 21.22
CA LEU A 139 17.64 -11.47 21.47
C LEU A 139 18.01 -11.28 22.96
N LEU A 140 17.51 -10.23 23.61
CA LEU A 140 17.70 -10.01 25.04
C LEU A 140 16.99 -11.07 25.89
N ALA A 141 15.78 -11.47 25.51
CA ALA A 141 15.01 -12.50 26.21
C ALA A 141 15.74 -13.85 26.26
N SER A 142 16.56 -14.17 25.26
CA SER A 142 17.39 -15.38 25.25
C SER A 142 18.38 -15.45 26.43
N ARG A 143 18.79 -14.29 26.98
CA ARG A 143 19.67 -14.16 28.14
C ARG A 143 18.93 -14.07 29.48
N ALA A 144 17.60 -14.09 29.47
CA ALA A 144 16.79 -14.03 30.68
C ALA A 144 16.75 -15.39 31.42
N PRO A 145 16.43 -15.39 32.73
CA PRO A 145 16.14 -16.61 33.48
C PRO A 145 15.07 -17.47 32.82
N ALA A 146 15.15 -18.79 32.99
CA ALA A 146 14.29 -19.76 32.29
C ALA A 146 12.79 -19.46 32.42
N LEU A 147 12.36 -18.97 33.58
CA LEU A 147 10.97 -18.59 33.86
C LEU A 147 10.47 -17.43 32.99
N LEU A 148 11.35 -16.48 32.66
CA LEU A 148 10.99 -15.23 31.99
C LEU A 148 11.31 -15.24 30.49
N ARG A 149 12.14 -16.18 30.04
CA ARG A 149 12.59 -16.31 28.64
C ARG A 149 11.43 -16.37 27.65
N TRP A 150 10.49 -17.29 27.84
CA TRP A 150 9.34 -17.45 26.94
C TRP A 150 8.38 -16.25 26.95
N PRO A 151 7.91 -15.73 28.10
CA PRO A 151 7.00 -14.58 28.09
C PRO A 151 7.64 -13.33 27.49
N MET A 152 8.92 -13.05 27.78
CA MET A 152 9.62 -11.93 27.15
C MET A 152 9.78 -12.11 25.63
N SER A 153 10.12 -13.33 25.20
CA SER A 153 10.27 -13.63 23.77
C SER A 153 8.94 -13.46 23.02
N LEU A 154 7.82 -13.89 23.62
CA LEU A 154 6.49 -13.72 23.03
C LEU A 154 6.09 -12.25 22.94
N LEU A 155 6.31 -11.48 24.00
CA LEU A 155 6.00 -10.04 24.01
C LEU A 155 6.82 -9.29 22.94
N ALA A 156 8.14 -9.52 22.93
CA ALA A 156 9.03 -8.89 21.95
C ALA A 156 8.74 -9.35 20.52
N GLY A 157 8.42 -10.63 20.34
CA GLY A 157 7.98 -11.20 19.07
C GLY A 157 6.67 -10.59 18.58
N ALA A 158 5.70 -10.35 19.47
CA ALA A 158 4.46 -9.66 19.12
C ALA A 158 4.72 -8.22 18.66
N VAL A 159 5.61 -7.48 19.33
CA VAL A 159 6.02 -6.14 18.89
C VAL A 159 6.67 -6.19 17.50
N ALA A 160 7.59 -7.14 17.26
CA ALA A 160 8.19 -7.32 15.95
C ALA A 160 7.14 -7.64 14.87
N LEU A 161 6.17 -8.52 15.17
CA LEU A 161 5.11 -8.91 14.25
C LEU A 161 4.27 -7.71 13.81
N THR A 162 3.94 -6.79 14.73
CA THR A 162 3.22 -5.54 14.37
C THR A 162 4.04 -4.64 13.43
N GLY A 163 5.37 -4.66 13.54
CA GLY A 163 6.26 -3.97 12.60
C GLY A 163 6.26 -4.64 11.21
N VAL A 164 6.33 -5.97 11.18
CA VAL A 164 6.31 -6.74 9.92
C VAL A 164 5.01 -6.56 9.16
N SER A 165 3.87 -6.82 9.81
CA SER A 165 2.56 -6.69 9.16
C SER A 165 2.24 -5.24 8.84
N GLY A 166 2.69 -4.30 9.67
CA GLY A 166 2.24 -2.92 9.62
C GLY A 166 0.88 -2.73 10.29
N TRP A 167 0.42 -3.72 11.06
CA TRP A 167 -0.85 -3.67 11.77
C TRP A 167 -0.63 -3.40 13.26
N CYS A 168 -1.23 -2.33 13.76
CA CYS A 168 -1.29 -1.97 15.16
C CYS A 168 -2.71 -2.16 15.70
N PRO A 169 -2.93 -3.02 16.73
CA PRO A 169 -4.26 -3.25 17.29
C PRO A 169 -4.84 -1.99 17.95
N ALA A 170 -4.01 -1.15 18.57
CA ALA A 170 -4.48 0.09 19.19
C ALA A 170 -5.02 1.09 18.15
N TYR A 171 -4.31 1.26 17.03
CA TYR A 171 -4.75 2.13 15.94
C TYR A 171 -6.01 1.57 15.27
N SER A 172 -6.03 0.25 15.04
CA SER A 172 -7.20 -0.44 14.51
C SER A 172 -8.43 -0.26 15.40
N ALA A 173 -8.27 -0.37 16.72
CA ALA A 173 -9.35 -0.18 17.69
C ALA A 173 -9.84 1.27 17.75
N ALA A 174 -8.93 2.23 17.54
CA ALA A 174 -9.27 3.66 17.49
C ALA A 174 -9.79 4.13 16.12
N GLY A 175 -9.85 3.24 15.11
CA GLY A 175 -10.17 3.62 13.73
C GLY A 175 -9.15 4.58 13.11
N LEU A 176 -7.94 4.68 13.70
CA LEU A 176 -6.88 5.54 13.23
C LEU A 176 -6.11 4.84 12.12
N THR A 177 -5.88 5.57 11.03
CA THR A 177 -5.09 5.10 9.91
C THR A 177 -3.93 6.06 9.67
N SER A 178 -2.80 5.51 9.24
CA SER A 178 -1.67 6.28 8.69
C SER A 178 -1.98 6.87 7.30
N LEU A 179 -3.23 6.77 6.82
CA LEU A 179 -3.67 7.40 5.57
C LEU A 179 -3.94 8.91 5.76
N ASP A 180 -4.25 9.35 6.99
CA ASP A 180 -4.64 10.75 7.30
C ASP A 180 -3.98 11.32 8.59
N GLY A 181 -3.04 10.60 9.21
CA GLY A 181 -2.38 10.98 10.48
C GLY A 181 -0.86 10.78 10.45
N PRO A 182 -0.09 11.32 11.42
CA PRO A 182 1.35 11.57 11.30
C PRO A 182 2.15 10.27 11.41
N GLY A 183 2.21 9.53 10.31
CA GLY A 183 3.14 8.43 10.09
C GLY A 183 4.31 8.91 9.24
N ASP A 184 5.47 9.06 9.87
CA ASP A 184 6.86 9.17 9.36
C ASP A 184 7.22 10.28 8.37
N HIS A 185 6.24 10.97 7.82
CA HIS A 185 6.45 12.17 7.02
C HIS A 185 5.37 13.18 7.41
N PRO A 186 5.64 14.12 8.34
CA PRO A 186 4.66 15.10 8.82
C PRO A 186 4.15 16.03 7.73
N ALA A 187 4.85 16.02 6.60
CA ALA A 187 4.52 16.73 5.40
C ALA A 187 3.27 16.09 4.72
N GLU A 188 3.11 14.76 4.78
CA GLU A 188 2.02 14.01 4.10
C GLU A 188 0.66 14.11 4.78
N ALA A 189 0.64 14.49 6.06
CA ALA A 189 -0.60 14.64 6.79
C ALA A 189 -1.42 15.74 6.12
N HIS A 190 -2.66 15.45 5.72
CA HIS A 190 -3.60 16.44 5.22
C HIS A 190 -3.65 17.61 6.21
N ARG A 191 -2.95 18.72 5.92
CA ARG A 191 -2.97 19.95 6.72
C ARG A 191 -4.26 20.71 6.45
N ARG A 192 -5.37 20.15 6.92
CA ARG A 192 -6.60 20.84 7.29
C ARG A 192 -7.23 20.02 8.41
N GLU A 193 -7.05 20.46 9.66
CA GLU A 193 -7.92 20.27 10.86
C GLU A 193 -7.19 20.13 12.21
N TRP A 194 -5.86 19.96 12.26
CA TRP A 194 -5.13 19.84 13.55
C TRP A 194 -4.43 21.12 14.03
N THR A 195 -5.03 22.27 13.81
CA THR A 195 -4.74 23.45 14.64
C THR A 195 -6.02 24.20 14.87
N THR A 196 -6.44 24.22 16.12
CA THR A 196 -7.34 25.18 16.77
C THR A 196 -7.59 26.43 15.93
N VAL A 197 -8.87 26.77 15.75
CA VAL A 197 -9.33 28.08 15.32
C VAL A 197 -8.49 29.17 15.98
N LEU A 198 -7.59 29.80 15.24
CA LEU A 198 -7.16 31.16 15.52
C LEU A 198 -7.95 32.04 14.56
N THR A 199 -9.01 32.61 15.12
CA THR A 199 -9.89 33.62 14.56
C THR A 199 -9.11 34.59 13.67
N LEU A 200 -9.41 34.61 12.37
CA LEU A 200 -9.04 35.72 11.50
C LEU A 200 -9.90 36.92 11.89
N ALA A 201 -9.35 37.83 12.68
CA ALA A 201 -9.76 39.22 12.65
C ALA A 201 -8.70 39.99 11.85
N VAL A 202 -8.80 39.94 10.53
CA VAL A 202 -8.18 40.94 9.65
C VAL A 202 -9.31 41.51 8.81
N GLU A 203 -9.88 42.59 9.34
CA GLU A 203 -10.80 43.50 8.66
C GLU A 203 -10.18 43.93 7.31
N ARG A 204 -10.90 43.74 6.20
CA ARG A 204 -10.52 44.36 4.92
C ARG A 204 -11.05 45.81 4.88
N PRO A 205 -10.21 46.83 4.64
CA PRO A 205 -10.70 48.07 4.06
C PRO A 205 -10.83 47.95 2.54
N ARG A 206 -11.82 48.67 2.03
CA ARG A 206 -12.42 48.63 0.69
C ARG A 206 -11.51 49.17 -0.41
#